data_AF-A0A4S2AT23-F1
#
_entry.id   AF-A0A4S2AT23-F1
#
_cell.length_a   1.000
_cell.length_b   1.000
_cell.length_c   1.000
_cell.angle_alpha   90.00
_cell.angle_beta   90.00
_cell.angle_gamma   90.00
#
_symmetry.space_group_name_H-M   'P 1'
#
loop_
_entity.id
_entity.type
_entity.pdbx_description
1 polymer ?
#
loop_
_entity_poly.entity_id
_entity_poly.type
_entity_poly.pdbx_seq_one_letter_code
_entity_poly.pdbx_strand_id
1 'polypeptide(L)' 'MNIRKLLARMSFRTGVIILSLCIPCYIISFAQMALPISAGIKGILWVVFFGLAKTFQYGGLTILGVEGIAKLKTFFRKK' A
#
# COMPACT_ATOMS: atom_id res chain seq x y z
N MET A 1 24.14 3.06 -6.25
CA MET A 1 23.25 2.42 -5.26
C MET A 1 22.51 1.26 -5.93
N ASN A 2 22.72 0.01 -5.50
CA ASN A 2 22.16 -1.16 -6.19
C ASN A 2 20.80 -1.53 -5.58
N ILE A 3 19.71 -1.09 -6.22
CA ILE A 3 18.33 -1.19 -5.72
C ILE A 3 17.97 -2.65 -5.38
N ARG A 4 18.47 -3.63 -6.15
CA ARG A 4 18.24 -5.06 -5.89
C ARG A 4 18.79 -5.52 -4.54
N LYS A 5 19.97 -5.03 -4.11
CA LYS A 5 20.54 -5.34 -2.79
C LYS A 5 19.73 -4.71 -1.66
N LEU A 6 19.12 -3.55 -1.89
CA LEU A 6 18.26 -2.89 -0.89
C LEU A 6 16.94 -3.65 -0.71
N LEU A 7 16.30 -4.06 -1.82
CA LEU A 7 15.09 -4.89 -1.79
C LEU A 7 15.36 -6.27 -1.18
N ALA A 8 16.50 -6.90 -1.47
CA ALA A 8 16.87 -8.18 -0.88
C ALA A 8 17.08 -8.12 0.65
N ARG A 9 17.34 -6.93 1.22
CA ARG A 9 17.37 -6.73 2.68
C ARG A 9 15.98 -6.56 3.30
N MET A 10 14.96 -6.27 2.51
CA MET A 10 13.60 -6.11 3.00
C MET A 10 12.94 -7.49 3.13
N SER A 11 12.39 -7.78 4.31
CA SER A 11 11.74 -9.05 4.57
C SER A 11 10.37 -9.12 3.86
N PHE A 12 9.95 -10.34 3.50
CA PHE A 12 8.59 -10.63 3.04
C PHE A 12 7.52 -10.01 3.97
N ARG A 13 7.74 -10.05 5.29
CA ARG A 13 6.85 -9.41 6.27
C ARG A 13 6.71 -7.91 6.05
N THR A 14 7.79 -7.20 5.74
CA THR A 14 7.77 -5.76 5.47
C THR A 14 6.90 -5.44 4.26
N GLY A 15 7.04 -6.22 3.18
CA GLY A 15 6.19 -6.09 2.01
C GLY A 15 4.71 -6.31 2.31
N VAL A 16 4.37 -7.35 3.08
CA VAL A 16 2.98 -7.61 3.51
C VAL A 16 2.42 -6.48 4.38
N ILE A 17 3.19 -5.98 5.34
CA ILE A 17 2.76 -4.87 6.23
C ILE A 17 2.49 -3.61 5.41
N ILE A 18 3.40 -3.23 4.52
CA ILE A 18 3.24 -2.05 3.66
C ILE A 18 2.02 -2.21 2.76
N LEU A 19 1.84 -3.38 2.14
CA LEU A 19 0.66 -3.66 1.32
C LEU A 19 -0.64 -3.61 2.14
N SER A 20 -0.60 -4.03 3.41
CA SER A 20 -1.76 -3.97 4.31
C SER A 20 -2.11 -2.52 4.67
N LEU A 21 -1.11 -1.64 4.83
CA LEU A 21 -1.31 -0.21 5.11
C LEU A 21 -1.92 0.56 3.92
N CYS A 22 -1.80 0.04 2.69
CA CYS A 22 -2.53 0.58 1.54
C CYS A 22 -4.04 0.60 1.78
N ILE A 23 -4.60 -0.41 2.44
CA ILE A 23 -6.04 -0.60 2.63
C ILE A 23 -6.64 0.54 3.48
N PRO A 24 -6.17 0.81 4.72
CA PRO A 24 -6.72 1.91 5.52
C PRO A 24 -6.49 3.26 4.86
N CYS A 25 -5.33 3.52 4.24
CA CYS A 25 -5.11 4.79 3.51
C CYS A 25 -6.10 4.98 2.36
N TYR A 26 -6.42 3.91 1.63
CA TYR A 26 -7.43 3.95 0.57
C TYR A 26 -8.83 4.21 1.12
N ILE A 27 -9.21 3.56 2.23
CA ILE A 27 -10.52 3.78 2.87
C ILE A 27 -10.63 5.23 3.36
N ILE A 28 -9.60 5.76 4.04
CA ILE A 28 -9.58 7.14 4.55
C ILE A 28 -9.64 8.16 3.39
N SER A 29 -9.01 7.84 2.25
CA SER A 29 -9.08 8.66 1.04
C SER A 29 -10.53 8.87 0.57
N PHE A 30 -11.42 7.88 0.70
CA PHE A 30 -12.83 8.03 0.33
C PHE A 30 -13.75 8.41 1.49
N ALA A 31 -13.45 8.02 2.73
CA ALA A 31 -14.26 8.34 3.91
C ALA A 31 -14.44 9.85 4.11
N GLN A 32 -13.41 10.65 3.76
CA GLN A 32 -13.46 12.10 3.81
C GLN A 32 -14.49 12.74 2.83
N MET A 33 -14.94 12.03 1.79
CA MET A 33 -16.00 12.55 0.91
C MET A 33 -17.33 12.68 1.66
N ALA A 34 -17.58 11.82 2.65
CA ALA A 34 -18.76 11.86 3.51
C ALA A 34 -18.69 12.93 4.62
N LEU A 35 -17.51 13.49 4.89
CA LEU A 35 -17.35 14.54 5.90
C LEU A 35 -17.82 15.91 5.36
N PRO A 36 -18.50 16.74 6.17
CA PRO A 36 -18.93 18.07 5.78
C PRO A 36 -17.80 19.11 5.89
N ILE A 37 -16.71 18.88 5.16
CA ILE A 37 -15.53 19.77 5.09
C ILE A 37 -15.46 20.51 3.73
N SER A 38 -14.69 21.60 3.66
CA SER A 38 -14.56 22.40 2.44
C SER A 38 -13.95 21.59 1.29
N ALA A 39 -14.36 21.88 0.05
CA ALA A 39 -13.90 21.17 -1.14
C ALA A 39 -12.37 21.23 -1.34
N GLY A 40 -11.74 22.35 -0.96
CA GLY A 40 -10.28 22.50 -1.01
C GLY A 40 -9.56 21.55 -0.05
N ILE A 41 -10.05 21.44 1.20
CA ILE A 41 -9.48 20.53 2.21
C ILE A 41 -9.71 19.07 1.79
N LYS A 42 -10.90 18.73 1.27
CA LYS A 42 -11.18 17.40 0.69
C LYS A 42 -10.19 17.06 -0.43
N GLY A 43 -9.92 18.00 -1.34
CA GLY A 43 -8.96 17.77 -2.42
C GLY A 43 -7.57 17.43 -1.90
N ILE A 44 -7.08 18.20 -0.91
CA ILE A 44 -5.75 17.99 -0.33
C ILE A 44 -5.66 16.65 0.39
N LEU A 45 -6.60 16.35 1.30
CA LEU A 45 -6.60 15.08 2.03
C LEU A 45 -6.76 13.91 1.05
N TRP A 46 -7.58 14.05 0.00
CA TRP A 46 -7.78 13.01 -0.99
C TRP A 46 -6.47 12.72 -1.72
N VAL A 47 -5.79 13.75 -2.25
CA VAL A 47 -4.50 13.60 -2.95
C VAL A 47 -3.45 12.96 -2.04
N VAL A 48 -3.34 13.39 -0.79
CA VAL A 48 -2.35 12.85 0.16
C VAL A 48 -2.64 11.38 0.49
N PHE A 49 -3.85 11.04 0.92
CA PHE A 49 -4.19 9.67 1.32
C PHE A 49 -4.25 8.72 0.13
N PHE A 50 -4.75 9.17 -1.02
CA PHE A 50 -4.77 8.39 -2.25
C PHE A 50 -3.36 8.15 -2.79
N GLY A 51 -2.52 9.19 -2.79
CA GLY A 51 -1.11 9.10 -3.15
C GLY A 51 -0.37 8.11 -2.27
N LEU A 52 -0.51 8.23 -0.95
CA LEU A 52 0.08 7.30 0.02
C LEU A 52 -0.42 5.86 -0.19
N ALA A 53 -1.73 5.66 -0.41
CA ALA A 53 -2.27 4.35 -0.72
C ALA A 53 -1.59 3.74 -1.96
N LYS A 54 -1.42 4.52 -3.04
CA LYS A 54 -0.73 4.06 -4.24
C LYS A 54 0.76 3.80 -4.02
N THR A 55 1.45 4.63 -3.24
CA THR A 55 2.85 4.40 -2.87
C THR A 55 3.00 3.10 -2.07
N PHE A 56 2.12 2.84 -1.10
CA PHE A 56 2.13 1.59 -0.34
C PHE A 56 1.74 0.38 -1.20
N GLN A 57 0.79 0.53 -2.11
CA GLN A 57 0.42 -0.52 -3.07
C GLN A 57 1.63 -0.90 -3.93
N TYR A 58 2.18 0.04 -4.69
CA TYR A 58 3.27 -0.26 -5.61
C TYR A 58 4.56 -0.60 -4.87
N GLY A 59 4.90 0.11 -3.79
CA GLY A 59 6.07 -0.18 -2.97
C GLY A 59 5.99 -1.56 -2.30
N GLY A 60 4.85 -1.92 -1.72
CA GLY A 60 4.62 -3.24 -1.14
C GLY A 60 4.71 -4.35 -2.18
N LEU A 61 4.11 -4.17 -3.36
CA LEU A 61 4.23 -5.09 -4.50
C LEU A 61 5.68 -5.24 -4.97
N THR A 62 6.43 -4.13 -5.05
CA THR A 62 7.84 -4.12 -5.45
C THR A 62 8.72 -4.85 -4.44
N ILE A 63 8.45 -4.71 -3.13
CA ILE A 63 9.18 -5.42 -2.08
C ILE A 63 8.83 -6.91 -2.05
N LEU A 64 7.56 -7.28 -2.23
CA LEU A 64 7.13 -8.68 -2.31
C LEU A 64 7.67 -9.37 -3.55
N GLY A 65 7.72 -8.65 -4.68
CA GLY A 65 8.06 -9.22 -5.97
C GLY A 65 7.12 -10.35 -6.39
N VAL A 66 7.45 -11.00 -7.51
CA VAL A 66 6.63 -12.07 -8.09
C VAL A 66 6.57 -13.30 -7.16
N GLU A 67 7.68 -13.61 -6.50
CA GLU A 67 7.78 -14.74 -5.56
C GLU A 67 6.98 -14.52 -4.27
N GLY A 68 7.00 -13.30 -3.73
CA GLY A 68 6.20 -12.96 -2.56
C GLY A 68 4.70 -13.04 -2.85
N ILE A 69 4.27 -12.55 -4.00
CA ILE A 69 2.86 -12.66 -4.42
C ILE A 69 2.45 -14.13 -4.60
N ALA A 70 3.32 -14.97 -5.19
CA ALA A 70 3.06 -16.40 -5.33
C ALA A 70 2.91 -17.10 -3.96
N LYS A 71 3.78 -16.79 -2.99
CA LYS A 71 3.67 -17.29 -1.61
C LYS A 71 2.38 -16.82 -0.93
N LEU A 72 2.04 -15.54 -1.05
CA LEU A 72 0.82 -14.97 -0.46
C LEU A 72 -0.44 -15.62 -1.05
N LYS A 73 -0.50 -15.78 -2.38
CA LYS A 73 -1.61 -16.42 -3.08
C LYS A 73 -1.76 -17.89 -2.70
N THR A 74 -0.65 -18.60 -2.48
CA THR A 74 -0.65 -19.99 -2.03
C THR A 74 -1.16 -20.10 -0.59
N PHE A 75 -0.76 -19.17 0.29
CA PHE A 75 -1.27 -19.08 1.66
C PHE A 75 -2.77 -18.81 1.71
N PHE A 76 -3.26 -17.87 0.89
CA PHE A 76 -4.67 -17.52 0.82
C PHE A 76 -5.55 -18.62 0.19
N ARG A 77 -4.95 -19.53 -0.58
CA ARG A 77 -5.64 -20.62 -1.28
C ARG A 77 -5.62 -21.95 -0.49
N LYS A 78 -4.78 -22.04 0.54
CA LYS A 78 -4.72 -23.17 1.48
C LYS A 78 -5.62 -22.99 2.70
N LYS A 79 -6.26 -21.83 2.84
CA LYS A 79 -7.21 -21.51 3.89
C LYS A 79 -8.59 -21.32 3.26
#